data_AF-A0A8B5Y191-F1
#
_entry.id   AF-A0A8B5Y191-F1
#
_cell.length_a   1.000
_cell.length_b   1.000
_cell.length_c   1.000
_cell.angle_alpha   90.00
_cell.angle_beta   90.00
_cell.angle_gamma   90.00
#
_symmetry.space_group_name_H-M   'P 1'
#
loop_
_entity.id
_entity.type
_entity.pdbx_description
1 polymer ?
#
loop_
_entity_poly.entity_id
_entity_poly.type
_entity_poly.pdbx_seq_one_letter_code
_entity_poly.pdbx_strand_id
1 'polypeptide(L)'
;MIDINMKVQPSFYDDECAIVFSFYFNKATRKIGEAVVYTCQKSDEKEYSQDHIDTDVREKIAYLKEFSIVDEYQATSMKKIQHFLNVIGIEKCVKHNLQGNEIAF
;
A
#
# COMPACT_ATOMS: atom_id res chain seq x y z
N MET A 1 -20.96 -1.91 9.73
CA MET A 1 -19.52 -2.00 9.43
C MET A 1 -18.86 -2.64 10.64
N ILE A 2 -18.02 -3.66 10.48
CA ILE A 2 -17.39 -4.33 11.63
C ILE A 2 -16.38 -3.36 12.24
N ASP A 3 -16.52 -3.07 13.53
CA ASP A 3 -15.60 -2.17 14.22
C ASP A 3 -14.29 -2.90 14.52
N ILE A 4 -13.22 -2.45 13.86
CA ILE A 4 -11.85 -2.92 14.03
C ILE A 4 -10.94 -1.70 14.14
N ASN A 5 -9.98 -1.78 15.05
CA ASN A 5 -8.97 -0.76 15.22
C ASN A 5 -7.70 -1.12 14.43
N MET A 6 -7.04 -0.09 13.92
CA MET A 6 -5.91 -0.18 13.01
C MET A 6 -4.79 0.72 13.53
N LYS A 7 -3.63 0.15 13.80
CA LYS A 7 -2.40 0.89 14.07
C LYS A 7 -1.51 0.83 12.83
N VAL A 8 -0.92 1.96 12.45
CA VAL A 8 0.04 2.06 11.34
C VAL A 8 1.41 2.41 11.90
N GLN A 9 2.43 1.70 11.43
CA GLN A 9 3.83 1.99 11.72
C GLN A 9 4.58 2.20 10.41
N PRO A 10 5.01 3.44 10.10
CA PRO A 10 5.89 3.70 8.98
C PRO A 10 7.34 3.32 9.32
N SER A 11 8.07 2.83 8.32
CA SER A 11 9.53 2.73 8.32
C SER A 11 10.07 3.15 6.95
N PHE A 12 11.29 3.68 6.93
CA PHE A 12 11.99 3.99 5.69
C PHE A 12 13.07 2.92 5.45
N TYR A 13 13.12 2.41 4.23
CA TYR A 13 14.17 1.51 3.76
C TYR A 13 15.10 2.28 2.85
N ASP A 14 16.27 2.65 3.37
CA ASP A 14 17.27 3.47 2.68
C ASP A 14 17.72 2.82 1.36
N ASP A 15 17.94 1.50 1.35
CA ASP A 15 18.46 0.77 0.18
C ASP A 15 17.50 0.78 -1.02
N GLU A 16 16.19 0.81 -0.76
CA GLU A 16 15.14 0.75 -1.79
C GLU A 16 14.48 2.12 -2.03
N CYS A 17 14.91 3.18 -1.33
CA CYS A 17 14.25 4.48 -1.30
C CYS A 17 12.72 4.37 -1.10
N ALA A 18 12.29 3.43 -0.24
CA ALA A 18 10.89 3.05 -0.09
C ALA A 18 10.40 3.34 1.33
N ILE A 19 9.13 3.77 1.43
CA ILE A 19 8.41 3.80 2.70
C ILE A 19 7.61 2.51 2.83
N VAL A 20 7.78 1.84 3.96
CA VAL A 20 7.04 0.62 4.31
C VAL A 20 6.07 0.95 5.43
N PHE A 21 4.81 0.60 5.24
CA PHE A 21 3.75 0.75 6.23
C PHE A 21 3.35 -0.63 6.75
N SER A 22 3.59 -0.86 8.05
CA SER A 22 3.09 -2.02 8.76
C SER A 22 1.75 -1.68 9.43
N PHE A 23 0.72 -2.42 9.08
CA PHE A 23 -0.64 -2.28 9.61
C PHE A 23 -0.92 -3.41 10.59
N TYR A 24 -1.37 -3.06 11.78
CA TYR A 24 -1.76 -4.01 12.82
C TYR A 24 -3.24 -3.84 13.13
N PHE A 25 -4.00 -4.91 13.02
CA PHE A 25 -5.44 -4.92 13.21
C PHE A 25 -5.81 -5.64 14.50
N ASN A 26 -6.71 -5.02 15.28
CA ASN A 26 -7.32 -5.63 16.45
C ASN A 26 -8.82 -5.37 16.52
N LYS A 27 -9.52 -6.26 17.21
CA LYS A 27 -10.92 -6.10 17.59
C LYS A 27 -10.99 -6.23 19.10
N ALA A 28 -11.44 -5.16 19.77
CA ALA A 28 -11.24 -4.99 21.21
C ALA A 28 -9.77 -5.22 21.58
N THR A 29 -9.46 -6.25 22.36
CA THR A 29 -8.09 -6.59 22.80
C THR A 29 -7.43 -7.71 21.97
N ARG A 30 -8.15 -8.31 21.01
CA ARG A 30 -7.66 -9.44 20.22
C ARG A 30 -7.04 -8.97 18.91
N LYS A 31 -5.78 -9.38 18.64
CA LYS A 31 -5.14 -9.24 17.33
C LYS A 31 -5.89 -10.09 16.30
N ILE A 32 -6.29 -9.47 15.20
CA ILE A 32 -7.04 -10.12 14.10
C ILE A 32 -6.22 -10.23 12.82
N GLY A 33 -5.06 -9.56 12.76
CA GLY A 33 -4.14 -9.70 11.65
C GLY A 33 -3.21 -8.52 11.44
N GLU A 34 -2.44 -8.62 10.37
CA GLU A 34 -1.39 -7.70 9.97
C GLU A 34 -1.36 -7.58 8.44
N ALA A 35 -0.91 -6.43 7.96
CA ALA A 35 -0.58 -6.23 6.55
C ALA A 35 0.68 -5.38 6.42
N VAL A 36 1.43 -5.58 5.33
CA VAL A 36 2.61 -4.76 5.00
C VAL A 36 2.50 -4.24 3.58
N VAL A 37 2.59 -2.92 3.46
CA VAL A 37 2.53 -2.20 2.19
C VAL A 37 3.82 -1.43 1.96
N TYR A 38 4.35 -1.50 0.75
CA TYR A 38 5.58 -0.84 0.31
C TYR A 38 5.20 0.20 -0.71
N THR A 39 5.71 1.41 -0.60
CA THR A 39 5.44 2.46 -1.58
C THR A 39 6.65 2.68 -2.46
N CYS A 40 6.44 2.71 -3.76
CA CYS A 40 7.45 3.16 -4.70
C CYS A 40 6.87 4.22 -5.63
N GLN A 41 7.78 5.00 -6.20
CA GLN A 41 7.45 5.88 -7.31
C GLN A 41 7.60 5.06 -8.58
N LYS A 42 6.56 5.01 -9.41
CA LYS A 42 6.69 4.39 -10.73
C LYS A 42 7.70 5.22 -11.52
N SER A 43 8.86 4.65 -11.79
CA SER A 43 9.80 5.20 -12.76
C SER A 43 9.26 4.88 -14.14
N ASP A 44 8.64 5.86 -14.78
CA ASP A 44 8.42 5.79 -16.22
C ASP A 44 9.80 5.70 -16.88
N GLU A 45 10.14 4.54 -17.44
CA GLU A 45 11.20 4.44 -18.44
C GLU A 45 10.73 5.21 -19.68
N LYS A 46 10.80 6.55 -19.64
CA LYS A 46 10.60 7.40 -20.80
C LYS A 46 11.96 7.83 -21.32
N GLU A 47 12.23 7.42 -22.55
CA GLU A 47 13.28 7.94 -23.40
C GLU A 47 13.36 9.47 -23.27
N TYR A 48 14.57 9.97 -23.01
CA TYR A 48 14.89 11.39 -22.94
C TYR A 48 14.42 12.10 -24.23
N SER A 49 13.27 12.75 -24.18
CA SER A 49 12.94 13.84 -25.11
C SER A 49 13.03 15.16 -24.34
N GLN A 50 14.15 15.85 -24.54
CA GLN A 50 14.27 17.27 -24.23
C GLN A 50 13.17 18.00 -25.01
N ASP A 51 12.18 18.58 -24.31
CA ASP A 51 11.52 19.86 -24.64
C ASP A 51 10.14 20.07 -24.02
N HIS A 52 9.74 19.30 -23.00
CA HIS A 52 8.52 19.61 -22.26
C HIS A 52 8.79 19.67 -20.75
N ILE A 53 8.47 20.84 -20.15
CA ILE A 53 8.26 20.96 -18.70
C ILE A 53 6.95 20.21 -18.43
N ASP A 54 7.03 18.89 -18.43
CA ASP A 54 5.93 18.06 -18.00
C ASP A 54 5.86 18.19 -16.48
N THR A 55 4.72 18.66 -15.99
CA THR A 55 4.26 18.43 -14.62
C THR A 55 4.05 16.92 -14.44
N ASP A 56 5.15 16.17 -14.47
CA ASP A 56 5.16 14.73 -14.46
C ASP A 56 4.79 14.31 -13.02
N VAL A 57 3.48 14.17 -12.79
CA VAL A 57 2.92 13.62 -11.57
C VAL A 57 3.32 12.14 -11.56
N ARG A 58 4.56 11.88 -11.15
CA ARG A 58 5.09 10.53 -10.99
C ARG A 58 4.18 9.78 -10.04
N GLU A 59 3.43 8.84 -10.59
CA GLU A 59 2.40 8.11 -9.87
C GLU A 59 3.03 7.33 -8.71
N LYS A 60 2.54 7.57 -7.49
CA LYS A 60 2.93 6.80 -6.31
C LYS A 60 2.04 5.56 -6.25
N ILE A 61 2.66 4.39 -6.21
CA ILE A 61 1.96 3.11 -6.13
C ILE A 61 2.34 2.41 -4.83
N ALA A 62 1.35 1.78 -4.21
CA ALA A 62 1.52 0.90 -3.06
C ALA A 62 1.46 -0.56 -3.49
N TYR A 63 2.36 -1.37 -2.95
CA TYR A 63 2.44 -2.81 -3.15
C TYR A 63 2.14 -3.53 -1.84
N LEU A 64 1.10 -4.35 -1.83
CA LEU A 64 0.75 -5.22 -0.72
C LEU A 64 1.60 -6.50 -0.78
N LYS A 65 2.62 -6.59 0.08
CA LYS A 65 3.50 -7.77 0.15
C LYS A 65 2.95 -8.84 1.08
N GLU A 66 2.45 -8.42 2.24
CA GLU A 66 1.94 -9.32 3.27
C GLU A 66 0.53 -8.92 3.65
N PHE A 67 -0.34 -9.91 3.75
CA PHE A 67 -1.72 -9.72 4.15
C PHE A 67 -2.19 -10.98 4.90
N SER A 68 -2.07 -10.94 6.22
CA SER A 68 -2.39 -12.04 7.11
C SER A 68 -3.46 -11.57 8.10
N ILE A 69 -4.72 -11.62 7.67
CA ILE A 69 -5.88 -11.16 8.44
C ILE A 69 -6.95 -12.25 8.38
N VAL A 70 -7.60 -12.52 9.52
CA VAL A 70 -8.71 -13.49 9.58
C VAL A 70 -9.80 -13.10 8.57
N ASP A 71 -10.28 -14.07 7.79
CA ASP A 71 -11.13 -13.89 6.61
C ASP A 71 -12.32 -12.93 6.84
N GLU A 72 -13.02 -13.06 7.98
CA GLU A 72 -14.17 -12.22 8.32
C GLU A 72 -13.85 -10.71 8.42
N TYR A 73 -12.58 -10.34 8.59
CA TYR A 73 -12.12 -8.95 8.71
C TYR A 73 -11.35 -8.44 7.50
N GLN A 74 -11.03 -9.29 6.51
CA GLN A 74 -10.16 -8.90 5.38
C GLN A 74 -10.72 -7.71 4.60
N ALA A 75 -11.99 -7.75 4.19
CA ALA A 75 -12.61 -6.69 3.40
C ALA A 75 -12.66 -5.34 4.16
N THR A 76 -12.96 -5.37 5.46
CA THR A 76 -13.00 -4.14 6.28
C THR A 76 -11.59 -3.59 6.51
N SER A 77 -10.60 -4.47 6.68
CA SER A 77 -9.20 -4.10 6.86
C SER A 77 -8.64 -3.46 5.58
N MET A 78 -8.92 -4.05 4.42
CA MET A 78 -8.50 -3.50 3.14
C MET A 78 -9.08 -2.10 2.88
N LYS A 79 -10.35 -1.88 3.20
CA LYS A 79 -10.96 -0.53 3.11
C LYS A 79 -10.25 0.51 3.98
N LYS A 80 -9.80 0.12 5.18
CA LYS A 80 -9.02 1.01 6.06
C LYS A 80 -7.62 1.28 5.51
N ILE A 81 -6.96 0.29 4.92
CA ILE A 81 -5.67 0.47 4.23
C ILE A 81 -5.83 1.42 3.04
N GLN A 82 -6.79 1.16 2.14
CA GLN A 82 -7.09 2.03 0.99
C GLN A 82 -7.39 3.46 1.43
N HIS A 83 -8.21 3.64 2.46
CA HIS A 83 -8.50 4.96 3.00
C HIS A 83 -7.23 5.67 3.51
N PHE A 84 -6.38 4.97 4.26
CA PHE A 84 -5.10 5.53 4.71
C PHE A 84 -4.20 5.93 3.53
N LEU A 85 -4.06 5.06 2.52
CA LEU A 85 -3.26 5.33 1.33
C LEU A 85 -3.77 6.56 0.57
N ASN A 86 -5.09 6.67 0.39
CA ASN A 86 -5.71 7.82 -0.26
C ASN A 86 -5.44 9.13 0.52
N VAL A 87 -5.49 9.09 1.85
CA VAL A 87 -5.18 10.27 2.70
C VAL A 87 -3.73 10.73 2.52
N ILE A 88 -2.79 9.82 2.27
CA ILE A 88 -1.37 10.16 2.03
C ILE A 88 -1.04 10.37 0.54
N GLY A 89 -2.05 10.43 -0.33
CA GLY A 89 -1.90 10.71 -1.76
C GLY A 89 -1.39 9.52 -2.59
N ILE A 90 -1.74 8.30 -2.20
CA ILE A 90 -1.43 7.07 -2.93
C ILE A 90 -2.76 6.43 -3.35
N GLU A 91 -3.09 6.51 -4.63
CA GLU A 91 -4.41 6.10 -5.14
C GLU A 91 -4.47 4.63 -5.56
N LYS A 92 -3.32 4.01 -5.84
CA LYS A 92 -3.24 2.62 -6.33
C LYS A 92 -2.55 1.72 -5.31
N CYS A 93 -3.21 0.61 -4.95
CA CYS A 93 -2.66 -0.47 -4.15
C CYS A 93 -2.80 -1.79 -4.92
N VAL A 94 -1.68 -2.45 -5.20
CA VAL A 94 -1.63 -3.69 -5.98
C VAL A 94 -1.02 -4.83 -5.17
N LYS A 95 -1.44 -6.07 -5.42
CA LYS A 95 -0.76 -7.28 -4.94
C LYS A 95 -0.13 -8.00 -6.12
N HIS A 96 1.11 -8.44 -5.95
CA HIS A 96 1.71 -9.40 -6.87
C HIS A 96 1.14 -10.78 -6.58
N ASN A 97 0.58 -11.43 -7.59
CA ASN A 97 0.30 -12.85 -7.51
C ASN A 97 1.59 -13.66 -7.79
N LEU A 98 1.56 -14.98 -7.55
CA LEU A 98 2.71 -15.89 -7.72
C LEU A 98 3.28 -15.91 -9.15
N GLN A 99 2.58 -15.32 -10.12
CA GLN A 99 2.98 -15.21 -11.52
C GLN A 99 3.54 -13.82 -11.88
N GLY A 100 3.65 -12.90 -10.91
CA GLY A 100 4.16 -11.54 -11.12
C GLY A 100 3.16 -10.56 -11.72
N ASN A 101 1.89 -10.93 -11.85
CA ASN A 101 0.85 -10.03 -12.34
C ASN A 101 0.32 -9.16 -11.19
N GLU A 102 0.07 -7.89 -11.49
CA GLU A 102 -0.55 -6.93 -10.57
C GLU A 102 -2.06 -7.18 -10.50
N ILE A 103 -2.58 -7.37 -9.28
CA ILE A 103 -4.02 -7.40 -9.00
C ILE A 103 -4.33 -6.17 -8.16
N ALA A 104 -5.16 -5.27 -8.69
CA ALA A 104 -5.67 -4.12 -7.95
C ALA A 104 -6.82 -4.54 -7.01
N PHE A 105 -6.92 -3.91 -5.85
CA PHE A 105 -8.01 -4.08 -4.88
C PHE A 105 -8.97 -2.91 -4.87
#